data_AF-A0A3L7QIJ6-F1
#
_entry.id   AF-A0A3L7QIJ6-F1
#
_cell.length_a   1.000
_cell.length_b   1.000
_cell.length_c   1.000
_cell.angle_alpha   90.00
_cell.angle_beta   90.00
_cell.angle_gamma   90.00
#
_symmetry.space_group_name_H-M   'P 1'
#
loop_
_entity.id
_entity.type
_entity.pdbx_description
1 polymer ?
#
loop_
_entity_poly.entity_id
_entity_poly.type
_entity_poly.pdbx_seq_one_letter_code
_entity_poly.pdbx_strand_id
1 'polypeptide(L)'
;MRSIRFSLTICFLALLAFSLGGASLMAYRSASRNLEGRLSIQKELAQTTYKDRCRDEENRLDDALLFQAQTLARLVQFHVDWGKLRFLELHTLGLLTAPTGSSAYVQAPIWALQGTRSFAFDLFRRATPSIRFDPAELLTRLDGQVAEFFQIDTAWNASYKSNSLEAMSMAINLATFAPDEVLHWEYEDLKLSESLKVRRVVLKASRFLLGPTLPAPPRNRNPGPNRGAEPPVPPRNNNAPDASFRPAIFIQCAYDLAKRDALFASFAQQRDEDILNFASEHNKDLEGFRGMLAAINLLTFLAGGGICFWLVRLGLAPLNLLTVAVSHINEKDFNLDITDKQLPEELKPIAIRLGLTLDQLKKAFAREKQATADISHELRTPLSAMLATLDLALRKTRTVEEYRVMLEDCRESCTNMHKDVERLLTLARLDAGADPFRPELFDLSHLASDCVKMLSPLAQSKGIELQFEGEPNLDIHSDPGKLKEILVNLLHNAVQYNKPSGSVFLRLSSRPGSIIIEVEDNGIGIEASKKNRIFERFFRVDASRSHGDSTNCGLGLAIVKGYAELLGAGLEVTSELGQGSMFKIVLPAPLNKEAFAASAV
;
A
#
# COMPACT_ATOMS: atom_id res chain seq x y z
N MET A 1 -0.72 29.52 -2.54
CA MET A 1 -0.06 28.43 -3.30
C MET A 1 1.12 27.75 -2.59
N ARG A 2 1.97 28.45 -1.82
CA ARG A 2 3.04 27.79 -1.02
C ARG A 2 2.50 26.73 -0.04
N SER A 3 1.34 26.99 0.58
CA SER A 3 0.68 26.06 1.51
C SER A 3 0.24 24.74 0.85
N ILE A 4 -0.39 24.78 -0.33
CA ILE A 4 -0.83 23.56 -1.04
C ILE A 4 0.37 22.70 -1.46
N ARG A 5 1.43 23.33 -1.99
CA ARG A 5 2.69 22.64 -2.34
C ARG A 5 3.27 21.94 -1.11
N PHE A 6 3.36 22.67 -0.01
CA PHE A 6 3.92 22.16 1.25
C PHE A 6 3.10 21.00 1.81
N SER A 7 1.77 21.11 1.82
CA SER A 7 0.87 20.07 2.34
C SER A 7 0.93 18.79 1.52
N LEU A 8 0.95 18.87 0.18
CA LEU A 8 1.06 17.71 -0.70
C LEU A 8 2.42 17.00 -0.53
N THR A 9 3.51 17.78 -0.48
CA THR A 9 4.84 17.21 -0.25
C THR A 9 4.97 16.55 1.11
N ILE A 10 4.39 17.13 2.17
CA ILE A 10 4.41 16.54 3.51
C ILE A 10 3.60 15.25 3.56
N CYS A 11 2.41 15.23 2.98
CA CYS A 11 1.56 14.04 2.98
C CYS A 11 2.23 12.88 2.24
N PHE A 12 2.86 13.16 1.08
CA PHE A 12 3.64 12.17 0.35
C PHE A 12 4.85 11.68 1.15
N LEU A 13 5.63 12.58 1.76
CA LEU A 13 6.79 12.21 2.58
C LEU A 13 6.37 11.37 3.80
N ALA A 14 5.23 11.67 4.42
CA ALA A 14 4.70 10.91 5.55
C ALA A 14 4.27 9.50 5.11
N LEU A 15 3.55 9.38 4.00
CA LEU A 15 3.17 8.08 3.43
C LEU A 15 4.38 7.25 3.02
N LEU A 16 5.39 7.89 2.43
CA LEU A 16 6.63 7.24 2.02
C LEU A 16 7.44 6.79 3.24
N ALA A 17 7.55 7.60 4.29
CA ALA A 17 8.18 7.19 5.55
C ALA A 17 7.45 6.00 6.20
N PHE A 18 6.13 6.02 6.20
CA PHE A 18 5.32 4.94 6.77
C PHE A 18 5.48 3.62 5.98
N SER A 19 5.43 3.67 4.65
CA SER A 19 5.59 2.48 3.81
C SER A 19 6.99 1.88 3.88
N LEU A 20 8.04 2.71 3.84
CA LEU A 20 9.41 2.25 4.02
C LEU A 20 9.65 1.68 5.42
N GLY A 21 9.11 2.32 6.46
CA GLY A 21 9.19 1.81 7.83
C GLY A 21 8.56 0.43 7.97
N GLY A 22 7.36 0.24 7.40
CA GLY A 22 6.66 -1.05 7.40
C GLY A 22 7.42 -2.15 6.64
N ALA A 23 7.89 -1.86 5.43
CA ALA A 23 8.64 -2.82 4.62
C ALA A 23 9.98 -3.19 5.29
N SER A 24 10.69 -2.21 5.85
CA SER A 24 11.95 -2.43 6.54
C SER A 24 11.78 -3.27 7.80
N LEU A 25 10.71 -3.04 8.58
CA LEU A 25 10.39 -3.87 9.75
C LEU A 25 10.09 -5.32 9.37
N MET A 26 9.34 -5.54 8.28
CA MET A 26 9.02 -6.87 7.79
C MET A 26 10.26 -7.61 7.27
N ALA A 27 11.11 -6.93 6.50
CA ALA A 27 12.38 -7.46 6.03
C ALA A 27 13.31 -7.82 7.20
N TYR A 28 13.44 -6.93 8.19
CA TYR A 28 14.22 -7.18 9.40
C TYR A 28 13.70 -8.38 10.19
N ARG A 29 12.39 -8.48 10.43
CA ARG A 29 11.79 -9.63 11.12
C ARG A 29 12.02 -10.94 10.37
N SER A 30 11.91 -10.94 9.05
CA SER A 30 12.17 -12.13 8.24
C SER A 30 13.64 -12.55 8.29
N ALA A 31 14.56 -11.60 8.15
CA ALA A 31 16.00 -11.86 8.25
C ALA A 31 16.39 -12.36 9.66
N SER A 32 15.88 -11.73 10.72
CA SER A 32 16.13 -12.15 12.12
C SER A 32 15.70 -13.60 12.34
N ARG A 33 14.48 -13.97 11.93
CA ARG A 33 13.97 -15.35 12.08
C ARG A 33 14.82 -16.37 11.32
N ASN A 34 15.24 -16.04 10.09
CA ASN A 34 16.08 -16.93 9.29
C ASN A 34 17.48 -17.11 9.91
N LEU A 35 18.07 -16.02 10.41
CA LEU A 35 19.38 -16.07 11.05
C LEU A 35 19.32 -16.78 12.41
N GLU A 36 18.25 -16.59 13.19
CA GLU A 36 18.00 -17.32 14.44
C GLU A 36 17.91 -18.84 14.18
N GLY A 37 17.19 -19.23 13.12
CA GLY A 37 17.10 -20.63 12.71
C GLY A 37 18.44 -21.22 12.27
N ARG A 38 19.29 -20.45 11.57
CA ARG A 38 20.66 -20.88 11.24
C ARG A 38 21.52 -21.05 12.49
N LEU A 39 21.44 -20.11 13.44
CA LEU A 39 22.20 -20.16 14.69
C LEU A 39 21.80 -21.38 15.53
N SER A 40 20.50 -21.72 15.61
CA SER A 40 20.07 -22.92 16.34
C SER A 40 20.60 -24.20 15.70
N ILE A 41 20.58 -24.30 14.37
CA ILE A 41 21.12 -25.45 13.63
C ILE A 41 22.63 -25.58 13.84
N GLN A 42 23.38 -24.47 13.78
CA GLN A 42 24.83 -24.48 14.02
C GLN A 42 25.18 -24.90 15.45
N LYS A 43 24.43 -24.43 16.45
CA LYS A 43 24.60 -24.88 17.85
C LYS A 43 24.32 -26.37 18.01
N GLU A 44 23.26 -26.87 17.39
CA GLU A 44 22.93 -28.30 17.40
C GLU A 44 23.98 -29.16 16.68
N LEU A 45 24.53 -28.67 15.56
CA LEU A 45 25.61 -29.33 14.84
C LEU A 45 26.89 -29.37 15.68
N ALA A 46 27.25 -28.28 16.36
CA ALA A 46 28.40 -28.24 17.27
C ALA A 46 28.23 -29.22 18.44
N GLN A 47 27.03 -29.29 19.03
CA GLN A 47 26.67 -30.24 20.07
C GLN A 47 26.79 -31.70 19.59
N THR A 48 26.32 -31.98 18.36
CA THR A 48 26.36 -33.31 17.76
C THR A 48 27.79 -33.72 17.44
N THR A 49 28.57 -32.82 16.81
CA THR A 49 29.99 -33.04 16.51
C THR A 49 30.80 -33.33 17.79
N TYR A 50 30.52 -32.61 18.88
CA TYR A 50 31.14 -32.89 20.18
C TYR A 50 30.83 -34.31 20.67
N LYS A 51 29.55 -34.72 20.62
CA LYS A 51 29.13 -36.07 21.04
C LYS A 51 29.78 -37.16 20.18
N ASP A 52 29.83 -36.95 18.87
CA ASP A 52 30.44 -37.90 17.93
C ASP A 52 31.95 -38.02 18.18
N ARG A 53 32.66 -36.90 18.38
CA ARG A 53 34.10 -36.93 18.75
C ARG A 53 34.36 -37.66 20.06
N CYS A 54 33.53 -37.42 21.09
CA CYS A 54 33.66 -38.14 22.36
C CYS A 54 33.45 -39.64 22.17
N ARG A 55 32.45 -40.04 21.36
CA ARG A 55 32.14 -41.44 21.07
C ARG A 55 33.24 -42.11 20.25
N ASP A 56 33.78 -41.43 19.24
CA ASP A 56 34.84 -41.95 18.38
C ASP A 56 36.13 -42.18 19.18
N GLU A 57 36.51 -41.23 20.06
CA GLU A 57 37.65 -41.40 20.95
C GLU A 57 37.40 -42.49 22.01
N GLU A 58 36.18 -42.64 22.53
CA GLU A 58 35.83 -43.75 23.42
C GLU A 58 35.99 -45.11 22.73
N ASN A 59 35.46 -45.25 21.51
CA ASN A 59 35.63 -46.47 20.70
C ASN A 59 37.10 -46.74 20.39
N ARG A 60 37.88 -45.70 20.07
CA ARG A 60 39.32 -45.83 19.80
C ARG A 60 40.10 -46.31 21.02
N LEU A 61 39.77 -45.80 22.20
CA LEU A 61 40.35 -46.26 23.47
C LEU A 61 39.98 -47.72 23.74
N ASP A 62 38.71 -48.10 23.55
CA ASP A 62 38.23 -49.47 23.70
C ASP A 62 38.94 -50.45 22.75
N ASP A 63 39.05 -50.11 21.46
CA ASP A 63 39.77 -50.91 20.47
C ASP A 63 41.26 -51.04 20.81
N ALA A 64 41.89 -49.96 21.30
CA ALA A 64 43.28 -49.98 21.74
C ALA A 64 43.50 -50.85 22.99
N LEU A 65 42.56 -50.82 23.94
CA LEU A 65 42.56 -51.68 25.13
C LEU A 65 42.40 -53.15 24.73
N LEU A 66 41.47 -53.45 23.83
CA LEU A 66 41.24 -54.82 23.33
C LEU A 66 42.45 -55.35 22.56
N PHE A 67 43.04 -54.53 21.69
CA PHE A 67 44.26 -54.89 20.96
C PHE A 67 45.40 -55.23 21.91
N GLN A 68 45.55 -54.48 22.99
CA GLN A 68 46.52 -54.77 24.05
C GLN A 68 46.22 -56.07 24.78
N ALA A 69 44.97 -56.30 25.17
CA ALA A 69 44.57 -57.55 25.80
C ALA A 69 44.84 -58.77 24.89
N GLN A 70 44.58 -58.64 23.59
CA GLN A 70 44.89 -59.69 22.60
C GLN A 70 46.39 -59.88 22.40
N THR A 71 47.18 -58.80 22.42
CA THR A 71 48.64 -58.87 22.31
C THR A 71 49.24 -59.56 23.52
N LEU A 72 48.78 -59.22 24.73
CA LEU A 72 49.13 -59.94 25.96
C LEU A 72 48.71 -61.41 25.86
N ALA A 73 47.53 -61.73 25.32
CA ALA A 73 47.08 -63.12 25.12
C ALA A 73 48.04 -63.95 24.26
N ARG A 74 48.64 -63.33 23.23
CA ARG A 74 49.62 -63.99 22.37
C ARG A 74 50.98 -64.18 23.05
N LEU A 75 51.32 -63.31 23.99
CA LEU A 75 52.59 -63.33 24.73
C LEU A 75 52.57 -64.27 25.95
N VAL A 76 51.40 -64.64 26.47
CA VAL A 76 51.29 -65.60 27.57
C VAL A 76 51.83 -66.97 27.14
N GLN A 77 53.05 -67.28 27.57
CA GLN A 77 53.66 -68.60 27.42
C GLN A 77 53.43 -69.42 28.70
N PHE A 78 52.92 -70.64 28.54
CA PHE A 78 52.75 -71.56 29.67
C PHE A 78 54.05 -72.34 29.90
N HIS A 79 54.66 -72.11 31.06
CA HIS A 79 55.70 -73.01 31.54
C HIS A 79 55.09 -73.95 32.57
N VAL A 80 55.01 -75.22 32.19
CA VAL A 80 54.62 -76.29 33.12
C VAL A 80 55.88 -76.65 33.91
N ASP A 81 55.88 -76.40 35.21
CA ASP A 81 56.99 -76.75 36.08
C ASP A 81 56.95 -78.26 36.36
N TRP A 82 57.62 -79.02 35.49
CA TRP A 82 57.72 -80.48 35.59
C TRP A 82 58.48 -80.93 36.85
N GLY A 83 59.14 -80.02 37.58
CA GLY A 83 59.90 -80.32 38.80
C GLY A 83 59.05 -80.72 40.02
N LYS A 84 57.73 -80.47 40.00
CA LYS A 84 56.80 -80.92 41.05
C LYS A 84 56.19 -82.31 40.79
N LEU A 85 56.44 -82.91 39.63
CA LEU A 85 56.05 -84.30 39.33
C LEU A 85 57.15 -85.25 39.82
N ARG A 86 57.17 -85.53 41.13
CA ARG A 86 57.95 -86.67 41.66
C ARG A 86 57.09 -87.94 41.59
N PHE A 87 57.57 -88.89 40.80
CA PHE A 87 57.11 -90.27 40.59
C PHE A 87 55.85 -90.45 39.71
N LEU A 88 56.06 -90.90 38.46
CA LEU A 88 56.00 -92.33 38.10
C LEU A 88 56.48 -92.52 36.65
N GLU A 89 57.30 -93.55 36.47
CA GLU A 89 58.05 -93.90 35.26
C GLU A 89 57.15 -94.13 34.03
N LEU A 90 57.59 -93.62 32.88
CA LEU A 90 57.01 -93.90 31.56
C LEU A 90 58.07 -94.58 30.69
N HIS A 91 57.89 -95.88 30.44
CA HIS A 91 58.30 -96.56 29.20
C HIS A 91 56.98 -96.83 28.44
N THR A 92 56.80 -96.61 27.14
CA THR A 92 57.67 -96.82 25.99
C THR A 92 57.26 -95.93 24.80
N LEU A 93 58.29 -95.42 24.12
CA LEU A 93 58.36 -94.99 22.71
C LEU A 93 57.65 -93.66 22.36
N GLY A 94 58.53 -92.64 22.35
CA GLY A 94 58.34 -91.21 22.52
C GLY A 94 59.28 -90.20 21.79
N LEU A 95 60.20 -90.54 20.85
CA LEU A 95 61.29 -89.70 20.21
C LEU A 95 61.66 -88.41 20.93
N LEU A 96 62.20 -88.60 22.12
CA LEU A 96 62.99 -87.61 22.81
C LEU A 96 64.36 -87.49 22.14
N THR A 97 64.80 -86.25 21.96
CA THR A 97 66.17 -85.92 21.55
C THR A 97 66.88 -85.29 22.74
N ALA A 98 68.02 -85.84 23.13
CA ALA A 98 68.79 -85.35 24.27
C ALA A 98 70.28 -85.16 23.86
N PRO A 99 70.89 -83.99 24.16
CA PRO A 99 72.31 -83.78 23.92
C PRO A 99 73.15 -84.53 24.96
N THR A 100 74.21 -85.24 24.53
CA THR A 100 75.16 -85.91 25.45
C THR A 100 76.52 -85.20 25.55
N GLY A 101 76.62 -84.00 24.97
CA GLY A 101 77.79 -83.13 24.99
C GLY A 101 77.63 -81.98 24.00
N SER A 102 78.63 -81.11 23.88
CA SER A 102 78.57 -79.89 23.06
C SER A 102 78.36 -80.12 21.55
N SER A 103 78.37 -81.37 21.07
CA SER A 103 78.21 -81.67 19.64
C SER A 103 77.76 -83.11 19.30
N ALA A 104 76.87 -83.74 20.09
CA ALA A 104 76.21 -85.00 19.71
C ALA A 104 74.80 -85.19 20.34
N TYR A 105 73.88 -85.84 19.62
CA TYR A 105 72.51 -86.15 20.03
C TYR A 105 72.14 -87.62 19.79
N VAL A 106 71.28 -88.19 20.65
CA VAL A 106 70.67 -89.53 20.49
C VAL A 106 69.13 -89.41 20.38
N GLN A 107 68.48 -90.32 19.63
CA GLN A 107 67.08 -90.27 19.13
C GLN A 107 66.31 -91.63 19.30
N ALA A 108 65.04 -91.69 19.84
CA ALA A 108 64.21 -92.95 19.96
C ALA A 108 62.61 -92.86 20.04
N PRO A 109 61.75 -93.39 19.11
CA PRO A 109 60.47 -92.85 18.47
C PRO A 109 59.08 -92.71 19.16
N ILE A 110 58.26 -91.63 18.84
CA ILE A 110 57.03 -90.99 19.48
C ILE A 110 55.68 -91.74 19.59
N TRP A 111 55.47 -92.84 18.88
CA TRP A 111 54.13 -93.27 18.45
C TRP A 111 53.25 -94.05 19.47
N ALA A 112 53.47 -93.99 20.78
CA ALA A 112 52.61 -94.65 21.78
C ALA A 112 51.51 -93.77 22.44
N LEU A 113 51.38 -92.49 22.09
CA LEU A 113 50.50 -91.52 22.78
C LEU A 113 49.11 -91.28 22.12
N GLN A 114 48.51 -92.31 21.50
CA GLN A 114 47.23 -92.17 20.79
C GLN A 114 45.95 -92.43 21.63
N GLY A 115 46.04 -92.60 22.96
CA GLY A 115 44.95 -93.20 23.75
C GLY A 115 44.32 -92.43 24.92
N THR A 116 44.84 -91.30 25.40
CA THR A 116 44.43 -90.79 26.74
C THR A 116 44.19 -89.27 26.81
N ARG A 117 42.98 -88.83 26.43
CA ARG A 117 42.52 -87.43 26.67
C ARG A 117 42.44 -87.06 28.16
N SER A 118 42.21 -88.02 29.07
CA SER A 118 42.11 -87.78 30.52
C SER A 118 43.48 -87.65 31.22
N PHE A 119 44.49 -88.41 30.79
CA PHE A 119 45.78 -88.45 31.49
C PHE A 119 46.58 -87.15 31.32
N ALA A 120 46.65 -86.61 30.10
CA ALA A 120 47.27 -85.31 29.85
C ALA A 120 46.57 -84.18 30.63
N PHE A 121 45.25 -84.29 30.82
CA PHE A 121 44.43 -83.29 31.51
C PHE A 121 44.64 -83.30 33.03
N ASP A 122 44.66 -84.49 33.64
CA ASP A 122 44.86 -84.64 35.09
C ASP A 122 46.32 -84.31 35.50
N LEU A 123 47.27 -84.54 34.59
CA LEU A 123 48.66 -84.08 34.74
C LEU A 123 48.77 -82.55 34.68
N PHE A 124 48.05 -81.90 33.75
CA PHE A 124 47.98 -80.44 33.65
C PHE A 124 47.29 -79.80 34.86
N ARG A 125 46.33 -80.50 35.50
CA ARG A 125 45.67 -80.03 36.72
C ARG A 125 46.60 -80.11 37.94
N ARG A 126 47.46 -81.13 38.03
CA ARG A 126 48.42 -81.31 39.14
C ARG A 126 49.68 -80.47 38.99
N ALA A 127 50.11 -80.20 37.76
CA ALA A 127 51.20 -79.29 37.48
C ALA A 127 50.65 -77.86 37.41
N THR A 128 50.61 -77.15 38.55
CA THR A 128 50.24 -75.73 38.59
C THR A 128 51.11 -74.95 37.60
N PRO A 129 50.56 -74.49 36.46
CA PRO A 129 51.36 -73.78 35.50
C PRO A 129 51.63 -72.38 36.06
N SER A 130 52.90 -72.08 36.29
CA SER A 130 53.29 -70.73 36.67
C SER A 130 53.33 -69.87 35.41
N ILE A 131 52.62 -68.75 35.44
CA ILE A 131 52.73 -67.73 34.40
C ILE A 131 54.06 -67.02 34.62
N ARG A 132 55.00 -67.13 33.67
CA ARG A 132 56.22 -66.33 33.65
C ARG A 132 56.28 -65.56 32.33
N PHE A 133 56.63 -64.30 32.43
CA PHE A 133 56.91 -63.44 31.28
C PHE A 133 58.40 -63.16 31.22
N ASP A 134 58.95 -63.01 30.01
CA ASP A 134 60.27 -62.43 29.83
C ASP A 134 60.17 -60.91 30.00
N PRO A 135 60.80 -60.30 31.02
CA PRO A 135 60.71 -58.86 31.28
C PRO A 135 61.20 -58.02 30.11
N ALA A 136 62.17 -58.51 29.33
CA ALA A 136 62.74 -57.78 28.20
C ALA A 136 61.79 -57.70 26.99
N GLU A 137 60.97 -58.74 26.77
CA GLU A 137 60.02 -58.85 25.66
C GLU A 137 58.70 -58.11 25.93
N LEU A 138 58.30 -58.00 27.20
CA LEU A 138 57.16 -57.17 27.64
C LEU A 138 57.43 -55.68 27.43
N LEU A 139 58.62 -55.21 27.84
CA LEU A 139 58.98 -53.79 27.75
C LEU A 139 59.15 -53.30 26.31
N THR A 140 59.72 -54.13 25.41
CA THR A 140 59.91 -53.75 23.99
C THR A 140 58.64 -53.75 23.15
N ARG A 141 57.58 -54.49 23.54
CA ARG A 141 56.32 -54.56 22.77
C ARG A 141 55.16 -53.74 23.35
N LEU A 142 55.21 -53.37 24.63
CA LEU A 142 54.22 -52.51 25.28
C LEU A 142 54.62 -51.03 25.30
N ASP A 143 55.84 -50.69 24.87
CA ASP A 143 56.31 -49.30 24.81
C ASP A 143 55.42 -48.45 23.87
N GLY A 144 54.78 -47.43 24.45
CA GLY A 144 53.93 -46.46 23.74
C GLY A 144 52.41 -46.70 23.76
N GLN A 145 51.85 -47.53 24.65
CA GLN A 145 50.46 -47.99 24.57
C GLN A 145 49.51 -47.57 25.72
N VAL A 146 48.20 -47.59 25.41
CA VAL A 146 47.06 -46.96 26.12
C VAL A 146 46.66 -47.63 27.45
N ALA A 147 46.95 -48.90 27.73
CA ALA A 147 46.59 -49.52 29.03
C ALA A 147 47.70 -49.32 30.05
N GLU A 148 47.39 -48.70 31.18
CA GLU A 148 48.36 -48.42 32.26
C GLU A 148 48.42 -49.56 33.29
N PHE A 149 47.34 -50.32 33.38
CA PHE A 149 47.15 -51.36 34.36
C PHE A 149 46.78 -52.66 33.65
N PHE A 150 47.46 -53.76 33.98
CA PHE A 150 47.05 -55.08 33.51
C PHE A 150 47.12 -56.15 34.60
N GLN A 151 46.17 -57.08 34.55
CA GLN A 151 46.08 -58.25 35.43
C GLN A 151 45.64 -59.45 34.60
N ILE A 152 46.26 -60.61 34.82
CA ILE A 152 45.95 -61.84 34.10
C ILE A 152 45.55 -62.88 35.14
N ASP A 153 44.30 -63.32 35.08
CA ASP A 153 43.76 -64.36 35.94
C ASP A 153 43.52 -65.62 35.13
N THR A 154 43.66 -66.77 35.79
CA THR A 154 43.43 -68.07 35.19
C THR A 154 42.34 -68.82 35.92
N ALA A 155 41.65 -69.72 35.23
CA ALA A 155 40.56 -70.52 35.78
C ALA A 155 40.96 -71.38 37.03
N TRP A 156 42.26 -71.55 37.31
CA TRP A 156 42.80 -72.30 38.44
C TRP A 156 43.45 -71.41 39.53
N ASN A 157 42.95 -70.19 39.72
CA ASN A 157 43.35 -69.25 40.79
C ASN A 157 44.82 -68.77 40.76
N ALA A 158 45.52 -68.86 39.63
CA ALA A 158 46.79 -68.15 39.46
C ALA A 158 46.52 -66.77 38.85
N SER A 159 47.08 -65.73 39.47
CA SER A 159 46.95 -64.34 39.06
C SER A 159 48.33 -63.71 38.87
N TYR A 160 48.52 -62.99 37.76
CA TYR A 160 49.70 -62.16 37.52
C TYR A 160 49.26 -60.70 37.43
N LYS A 161 49.97 -59.82 38.12
CA LYS A 161 49.66 -58.38 38.18
C LYS A 161 50.84 -57.56 37.67
N SER A 162 50.55 -56.50 36.94
CA SER A 162 51.55 -55.50 36.59
C SER A 162 52.07 -54.76 37.84
N ASN A 163 53.32 -54.30 37.79
CA ASN A 163 53.93 -53.52 38.88
C ASN A 163 53.15 -52.22 39.19
N SER A 164 52.49 -51.64 38.19
CA SER A 164 51.67 -50.44 38.31
C SER A 164 50.38 -50.63 39.12
N LEU A 165 49.94 -51.88 39.35
CA LEU A 165 48.72 -52.21 40.11
C LEU A 165 48.97 -52.36 41.63
N GLU A 166 50.23 -52.34 42.07
CA GLU A 166 50.69 -52.54 43.45
C GLU A 166 49.90 -53.61 44.25
N ALA A 167 49.26 -53.24 45.37
CA ALA A 167 48.47 -54.13 46.23
C ALA A 167 46.98 -54.24 45.82
N MET A 168 46.55 -53.54 44.77
CA MET A 168 45.15 -53.52 44.33
C MET A 168 44.82 -54.77 43.49
N SER A 169 43.54 -55.12 43.38
CA SER A 169 43.10 -56.30 42.62
C SER A 169 41.83 -55.98 41.84
N MET A 170 41.85 -56.28 40.55
CA MET A 170 40.65 -56.19 39.71
C MET A 170 39.87 -57.50 39.83
N ALA A 171 38.79 -57.49 40.61
CA ALA A 171 37.93 -58.66 40.77
C ALA A 171 37.13 -58.93 39.48
N ILE A 172 37.01 -60.21 39.11
CA ILE A 172 36.22 -60.66 37.95
C ILE A 172 35.01 -61.43 38.47
N ASN A 173 33.83 -61.12 37.94
CA ASN A 173 32.68 -62.00 38.07
C ASN A 173 32.72 -63.07 36.96
N LEU A 174 33.11 -64.29 37.32
CA LEU A 174 33.26 -65.40 36.37
C LEU A 174 31.91 -65.86 35.78
N ALA A 175 30.77 -65.48 36.37
CA ALA A 175 29.44 -65.84 35.90
C ALA A 175 29.02 -65.09 34.61
N THR A 176 29.67 -63.97 34.29
CA THR A 176 29.32 -63.14 33.12
C THR A 176 29.76 -63.77 31.80
N PHE A 177 30.72 -64.71 31.82
CA PHE A 177 31.28 -65.31 30.60
C PHE A 177 30.71 -66.72 30.33
N ALA A 178 30.00 -66.89 29.21
CA ALA A 178 29.47 -68.19 28.80
C ALA A 178 30.58 -69.24 28.59
N PRO A 179 30.45 -70.49 29.09
CA PRO A 179 31.51 -71.50 29.04
C PRO A 179 31.88 -71.96 27.61
N ASP A 180 30.96 -71.84 26.65
CA ASP A 180 31.12 -72.37 25.29
C ASP A 180 31.89 -71.45 24.33
N GLU A 181 32.03 -70.16 24.66
CA GLU A 181 32.71 -69.18 23.80
C GLU A 181 34.24 -69.25 23.92
N VAL A 182 34.91 -69.28 22.76
CA VAL A 182 36.37 -69.43 22.64
C VAL A 182 37.10 -68.12 22.91
N LEU A 183 36.52 -67.01 22.45
CA LEU A 183 37.03 -65.65 22.63
C LEU A 183 35.81 -64.76 22.94
N HIS A 184 35.81 -64.09 24.09
CA HIS A 184 34.78 -63.15 24.50
C HIS A 184 35.43 -61.98 25.24
N TRP A 185 34.96 -60.76 25.02
CA TRP A 185 35.44 -59.59 25.76
C TRP A 185 34.28 -58.69 26.18
N GLU A 186 34.43 -58.09 27.35
CA GLU A 186 33.51 -57.08 27.87
C GLU A 186 34.29 -55.87 28.37
N TYR A 187 33.67 -54.71 28.24
CA TYR A 187 34.16 -53.45 28.78
C TYR A 187 33.37 -53.09 30.04
N GLU A 188 34.05 -52.64 31.08
CA GLU A 188 33.45 -52.25 32.34
C GLU A 188 34.21 -51.06 32.95
N ASP A 189 33.47 -50.08 33.45
CA ASP A 189 34.04 -48.98 34.24
C ASP A 189 34.17 -49.42 35.70
N LEU A 190 35.40 -49.54 36.19
CA LEU A 190 35.72 -50.01 37.54
C LEU A 190 36.26 -48.85 38.40
N LYS A 191 35.82 -48.76 39.65
CA LYS A 191 36.47 -47.91 40.66
C LYS A 191 37.51 -48.73 41.41
N LEU A 192 38.80 -48.44 41.22
CA LEU A 192 39.90 -49.12 41.90
C LEU A 192 40.15 -48.57 43.31
N SER A 193 39.92 -47.27 43.51
CA SER A 193 40.01 -46.57 44.79
C SER A 193 39.02 -45.39 44.84
N GLU A 194 38.92 -44.66 45.97
CA GLU A 194 38.03 -43.48 46.06
C GLU A 194 38.38 -42.38 45.03
N SER A 195 39.63 -42.33 44.57
CA SER A 195 40.14 -41.31 43.65
C SER A 195 40.42 -41.83 42.23
N LEU A 196 40.54 -43.14 42.01
CA LEU A 196 40.92 -43.72 40.72
C LEU A 196 39.77 -44.53 40.09
N LYS A 197 39.23 -44.01 38.98
CA LYS A 197 38.27 -44.71 38.13
C LYS A 197 38.96 -45.11 36.83
N VAL A 198 38.78 -46.35 36.43
CA VAL A 198 39.41 -46.89 35.22
C VAL A 198 38.37 -47.53 34.32
N ARG A 199 38.59 -47.47 33.00
CA ARG A 199 37.87 -48.31 32.05
C ARG A 199 38.68 -49.56 31.79
N ARG A 200 38.06 -50.72 31.98
CA ARG A 200 38.68 -52.03 31.89
C ARG A 200 38.08 -52.83 30.76
N VAL A 201 38.91 -53.54 30.00
CA VAL A 201 38.49 -54.65 29.14
C VAL A 201 38.88 -55.96 29.81
N VAL A 202 37.97 -56.93 29.82
CA VAL A 202 38.21 -58.30 30.28
C VAL A 202 38.09 -59.24 29.08
N LEU A 203 39.22 -59.76 28.61
CA LEU A 203 39.30 -60.71 27.50
C LEU A 203 39.40 -62.13 28.04
N LYS A 204 38.39 -62.95 27.77
CA LYS A 204 38.43 -64.40 27.96
C LYS A 204 39.02 -65.05 26.70
N ALA A 205 40.10 -65.81 26.88
CA ALA A 205 40.70 -66.64 25.83
C ALA A 205 40.77 -68.10 26.29
N SER A 206 40.12 -69.00 25.56
CA SER A 206 40.13 -70.45 25.80
C SER A 206 40.85 -71.15 24.65
N ARG A 207 41.78 -72.07 24.93
CA ARG A 207 42.58 -72.73 23.88
C ARG A 207 41.85 -73.97 23.33
N PHE A 208 41.64 -74.00 22.01
CA PHE A 208 41.14 -75.17 21.27
C PHE A 208 42.23 -76.25 21.21
N LEU A 209 41.97 -77.45 21.76
CA LEU A 209 42.75 -78.65 21.44
C LEU A 209 42.31 -79.13 20.04
N LEU A 210 43.19 -79.03 19.03
CA LEU A 210 42.92 -79.44 17.65
C LEU A 210 42.42 -80.91 17.56
N GLY A 211 41.28 -81.10 16.90
CA GLY A 211 40.80 -82.36 16.33
C GLY A 211 39.65 -82.05 15.35
N PRO A 212 39.51 -82.74 14.21
CA PRO A 212 38.62 -82.29 13.15
C PRO A 212 37.17 -82.52 13.54
N THR A 213 36.35 -81.47 13.52
CA THR A 213 34.90 -81.60 13.43
C THR A 213 34.51 -81.30 11.98
N LEU A 214 33.96 -82.29 11.28
CA LEU A 214 33.40 -82.15 9.94
C LEU A 214 32.42 -80.96 9.86
N PRO A 215 32.34 -80.24 8.73
CA PRO A 215 31.51 -79.06 8.61
C PRO A 215 30.02 -79.44 8.57
N ALA A 216 29.19 -78.75 9.36
CA ALA A 216 27.74 -78.75 9.14
C ALA A 216 27.43 -77.94 7.86
N PRO A 217 26.42 -78.32 7.05
CA PRO A 217 26.13 -77.67 5.78
C PRO A 217 25.61 -76.24 5.99
N PRO A 218 25.74 -75.34 4.99
CA PRO A 218 25.47 -73.93 5.17
C PRO A 218 23.97 -73.69 5.36
N ARG A 219 23.59 -73.00 6.44
CA ARG A 219 22.23 -72.48 6.60
C ARG A 219 22.10 -71.23 5.74
N ASN A 220 21.56 -71.41 4.54
CA ASN A 220 21.14 -70.39 3.61
C ASN A 220 20.22 -69.38 4.33
N ARG A 221 20.58 -68.09 4.35
CA ARG A 221 19.72 -67.01 4.87
C ARG A 221 19.30 -66.10 3.72
N ASN A 222 18.13 -66.37 3.17
CA ASN A 222 17.24 -65.34 2.65
C ASN A 222 16.33 -64.87 3.80
N PRO A 223 15.98 -63.57 3.88
CA PRO A 223 15.22 -63.02 5.00
C PRO A 223 13.71 -63.12 4.74
N GLY A 224 12.96 -63.56 5.73
CA GLY A 224 11.49 -63.57 5.69
C GLY A 224 10.91 -63.64 7.12
N PRO A 225 9.78 -62.96 7.41
CA PRO A 225 9.46 -62.51 8.76
C PRO A 225 8.48 -63.44 9.49
N ASN A 226 8.48 -63.33 10.82
CA ASN A 226 7.52 -63.90 11.79
C ASN A 226 7.50 -65.43 11.97
N ARG A 227 7.90 -65.89 13.16
CA ARG A 227 6.99 -66.41 14.21
C ARG A 227 7.77 -66.98 15.39
N GLY A 228 7.17 -66.83 16.56
CA GLY A 228 7.69 -67.32 17.84
C GLY A 228 7.49 -68.82 18.09
N ALA A 229 7.96 -69.19 19.28
CA ALA A 229 7.86 -70.45 20.01
C ALA A 229 8.55 -71.68 19.38
N GLU A 230 9.63 -72.10 20.06
CA GLU A 230 10.23 -73.45 19.97
C GLU A 230 10.66 -73.89 21.40
N PRO A 231 10.82 -75.21 21.68
CA PRO A 231 10.11 -75.94 22.73
C PRO A 231 10.95 -76.18 24.01
N PRO A 232 10.41 -76.81 25.07
CA PRO A 232 11.13 -76.99 26.33
C PRO A 232 12.32 -77.96 26.19
N VAL A 233 13.44 -77.56 26.79
CA VAL A 233 14.70 -78.32 26.88
C VAL A 233 14.51 -79.56 27.77
N PRO A 234 15.02 -80.76 27.41
CA PRO A 234 14.90 -81.96 28.24
C PRO A 234 15.74 -81.84 29.54
N PRO A 235 15.41 -82.62 30.60
CA PRO A 235 16.06 -82.47 31.89
C PRO A 235 17.53 -82.87 31.83
N ARG A 236 18.38 -82.01 32.41
CA ARG A 236 19.83 -82.17 32.49
C ARG A 236 20.15 -83.31 33.47
N ASN A 237 20.78 -84.37 32.98
CA ASN A 237 21.27 -85.48 33.79
C ASN A 237 22.39 -84.99 34.73
N ASN A 238 22.17 -85.06 36.04
CA ASN A 238 23.07 -84.53 37.08
C ASN A 238 24.23 -85.46 37.46
N ASN A 239 24.43 -86.60 36.78
CA ASN A 239 25.51 -87.55 37.09
C ASN A 239 26.50 -87.76 35.92
N ALA A 240 26.69 -86.74 35.08
CA ALA A 240 27.86 -86.68 34.19
C ALA A 240 29.02 -86.01 34.94
N PRO A 241 30.27 -86.52 34.86
CA PRO A 241 31.41 -85.80 35.40
C PRO A 241 31.46 -84.41 34.76
N ASP A 242 31.54 -83.41 35.64
CA ASP A 242 31.51 -81.97 35.39
C ASP A 242 31.99 -81.63 33.97
N ALA A 243 31.02 -81.40 33.08
CA ALA A 243 31.29 -81.18 31.68
C ALA A 243 32.06 -79.86 31.54
N SER A 244 33.33 -80.00 31.16
CA SER A 244 34.18 -79.00 30.51
C SER A 244 34.74 -77.85 31.37
N PHE A 245 35.63 -78.19 32.30
CA PHE A 245 36.67 -77.24 32.73
C PHE A 245 37.65 -77.03 31.55
N ARG A 246 37.37 -76.05 30.68
CA ARG A 246 38.31 -75.64 29.63
C ARG A 246 39.32 -74.66 30.24
N PRO A 247 40.64 -74.83 30.04
CA PRO A 247 41.61 -73.85 30.49
C PRO A 247 41.33 -72.52 29.78
N ALA A 248 40.81 -71.56 30.54
CA ALA A 248 40.53 -70.21 30.10
C ALA A 248 41.43 -69.24 30.86
N ILE A 249 41.96 -68.27 30.13
CA ILE A 249 42.71 -67.14 30.65
C ILE A 249 41.81 -65.92 30.55
N PHE A 250 41.82 -65.10 31.59
CA PHE A 250 41.16 -63.82 31.64
C PHE A 250 42.23 -62.74 31.70
N ILE A 251 42.32 -61.94 30.64
CA ILE A 251 43.28 -60.84 30.55
C ILE A 251 42.52 -59.55 30.76
N GLN A 252 42.92 -58.81 31.77
CA GLN A 252 42.34 -57.54 32.14
C GLN A 252 43.33 -56.44 31.79
N CYS A 253 42.92 -55.49 30.94
CA CYS A 253 43.67 -54.26 30.67
C CYS A 253 42.79 -53.08 31.08
N ALA A 254 43.36 -52.09 31.77
CA ALA A 254 42.61 -50.91 32.21
C ALA A 254 43.38 -49.61 31.97
N TYR A 255 42.62 -48.54 31.74
CA TYR A 255 43.10 -47.18 31.47
C TYR A 255 42.46 -46.17 32.42
N ASP A 256 43.22 -45.16 32.84
CA ASP A 256 42.77 -44.08 33.71
C ASP A 256 41.76 -43.15 33.02
N LEU A 257 40.57 -43.03 33.61
CA LEU A 257 39.53 -42.16 33.09
C LEU A 257 39.84 -40.67 33.28
N ALA A 258 40.74 -40.28 34.19
CA ALA A 258 41.09 -38.87 34.38
C ALA A 258 41.71 -38.25 33.13
N LYS A 259 42.54 -39.01 32.38
CA LYS A 259 43.13 -38.57 31.12
C LYS A 259 42.09 -38.43 30.00
N ARG A 260 41.12 -39.35 29.94
CA ARG A 260 39.97 -39.26 29.04
C ARG A 260 39.12 -38.03 29.36
N ASP A 261 38.79 -37.82 30.63
CA ASP A 261 37.93 -36.73 31.08
C ASP A 261 38.59 -35.37 30.84
N ALA A 262 39.92 -35.26 30.98
CA ALA A 262 40.68 -34.06 30.60
C ALA A 262 40.61 -33.78 29.08
N LEU A 263 40.68 -34.81 28.24
CA LEU A 263 40.53 -34.68 26.79
C LEU A 263 39.09 -34.30 26.40
N PHE A 264 38.08 -34.91 27.02
CA PHE A 264 36.68 -34.50 26.82
C PHE A 264 36.41 -33.07 27.29
N ALA A 265 37.05 -32.62 28.38
CA ALA A 265 36.99 -31.23 28.81
C ALA A 265 37.57 -30.28 27.74
N SER A 266 38.65 -30.66 27.05
CA SER A 266 39.19 -29.87 25.94
C SER A 266 38.23 -29.78 24.75
N PHE A 267 37.53 -30.88 24.42
CA PHE A 267 36.48 -30.87 23.39
C PHE A 267 35.27 -30.03 23.80
N ALA A 268 34.89 -30.04 25.08
CA ALA A 268 33.80 -29.22 25.59
C ALA A 268 34.16 -27.73 25.53
N GLN A 269 35.41 -27.37 25.87
CA GLN A 269 35.91 -26.01 25.74
C GLN A 269 35.88 -25.53 24.29
N GLN A 270 36.31 -26.37 23.34
CA GLN A 270 36.28 -26.03 21.91
C GLN A 270 34.83 -25.83 21.41
N ARG A 271 33.90 -26.69 21.81
CA ARG A 271 32.46 -26.52 21.49
C ARG A 271 31.93 -25.18 22.02
N ASP A 272 32.26 -24.82 23.25
CA ASP A 272 31.76 -23.59 23.87
C ASP A 272 32.35 -22.34 23.19
N GLU A 273 33.61 -22.39 22.77
CA GLU A 273 34.25 -21.34 21.96
C GLU A 273 33.58 -21.19 20.58
N ASP A 274 33.31 -22.31 19.90
CA ASP A 274 32.58 -22.31 18.62
C ASP A 274 31.19 -21.68 18.76
N ILE A 275 30.44 -22.04 19.81
CA ILE A 275 29.11 -21.48 20.10
C ILE A 275 29.16 -19.96 20.31
N LEU A 276 30.17 -19.46 21.03
CA LEU A 276 30.37 -18.02 21.25
C LEU A 276 30.74 -17.31 19.95
N ASN A 277 31.62 -17.91 19.14
CA ASN A 277 32.00 -17.38 17.84
C ASN A 277 30.79 -17.25 16.91
N PHE A 278 29.95 -18.29 16.80
CA PHE A 278 28.71 -18.25 16.02
C PHE A 278 27.75 -17.16 16.50
N ALA A 279 27.60 -16.98 17.82
CA ALA A 279 26.76 -15.92 18.37
C ALA A 279 27.30 -14.51 18.05
N SER A 280 28.62 -14.33 18.07
CA SER A 280 29.26 -13.06 17.73
C SER A 280 29.14 -12.71 16.24
N GLU A 281 29.29 -13.71 15.36
CA GLU A 281 29.15 -13.56 13.91
C GLU A 281 27.71 -13.21 13.54
N HIS A 282 26.74 -13.91 14.14
CA HIS A 282 25.31 -13.62 13.98
C HIS A 282 24.95 -12.17 14.34
N ASN A 283 25.50 -11.65 15.45
CA ASN A 283 25.26 -10.26 15.85
C ASN A 283 25.86 -9.25 14.86
N LYS A 284 27.07 -9.51 14.33
CA LYS A 284 27.70 -8.66 13.31
C LYS A 284 26.88 -8.65 12.01
N ASP A 285 26.37 -9.79 11.58
CA ASP A 285 25.52 -9.90 10.39
C ASP A 285 24.22 -9.08 10.56
N LEU A 286 23.59 -9.16 11.74
CA LEU A 286 22.40 -8.35 12.04
C LEU A 286 22.68 -6.85 12.05
N GLU A 287 23.81 -6.41 12.61
CA GLU A 287 24.20 -5.00 12.59
C GLU A 287 24.47 -4.49 11.17
N GLY A 288 25.20 -5.28 10.36
CA GLY A 288 25.44 -4.97 8.96
C GLY A 288 24.14 -4.86 8.16
N PHE A 289 23.21 -5.80 8.36
CA PHE A 289 21.90 -5.78 7.71
C PHE A 289 21.05 -4.56 8.12
N ARG A 290 21.07 -4.17 9.41
CA ARG A 290 20.39 -2.95 9.89
C ARG A 290 20.96 -1.69 9.23
N GLY A 291 22.29 -1.59 9.12
CA GLY A 291 22.95 -0.48 8.43
C GLY A 291 22.57 -0.39 6.96
N MET A 292 22.56 -1.53 6.25
CA MET A 292 22.15 -1.60 4.85
C MET A 292 20.69 -1.18 4.65
N LEU A 293 19.76 -1.68 5.47
CA LEU A 293 18.36 -1.28 5.42
C LEU A 293 18.18 0.22 5.69
N ALA A 294 18.89 0.78 6.68
CA ALA A 294 18.84 2.20 6.98
C ALA A 294 19.35 3.06 5.80
N ALA A 295 20.44 2.65 5.16
CA ALA A 295 21.00 3.35 4.00
C ALA A 295 20.06 3.32 2.79
N ILE A 296 19.48 2.15 2.48
CA ILE A 296 18.48 2.01 1.40
C ILE A 296 17.28 2.91 1.69
N ASN A 297 16.76 2.87 2.93
CA ASN A 297 15.61 3.68 3.29
C ASN A 297 15.88 5.18 3.16
N LEU A 298 17.05 5.63 3.62
CA LEU A 298 17.46 7.03 3.51
C LEU A 298 17.57 7.46 2.04
N LEU A 299 18.21 6.65 1.20
CA LEU A 299 18.41 6.97 -0.22
C LEU A 299 17.08 7.02 -0.97
N THR A 300 16.20 6.04 -0.75
CA THR A 300 14.86 6.01 -1.33
C THR A 300 13.99 7.17 -0.82
N PHE A 301 14.10 7.55 0.45
CA PHE A 301 13.40 8.70 1.01
C PHE A 301 13.85 10.02 0.36
N LEU A 302 15.15 10.23 0.22
CA LEU A 302 15.69 11.43 -0.43
C LEU A 302 15.32 11.49 -1.92
N ALA A 303 15.45 10.39 -2.65
CA ALA A 303 15.10 10.32 -4.06
C ALA A 303 13.59 10.55 -4.28
N GLY A 304 12.74 9.85 -3.52
CA GLY A 304 11.28 10.01 -3.58
C GLY A 304 10.84 11.43 -3.23
N GLY A 305 11.42 12.02 -2.19
CA GLY A 305 11.17 13.41 -1.80
C GLY A 305 11.57 14.41 -2.89
N GLY A 306 12.76 14.24 -3.49
CA GLY A 306 13.23 15.08 -4.58
C GLY A 306 12.35 15.01 -5.83
N ILE A 307 11.96 13.80 -6.23
CA ILE A 307 11.05 13.57 -7.38
C ILE A 307 9.68 14.20 -7.11
N CYS A 308 9.11 13.98 -5.91
CA CYS A 308 7.82 14.56 -5.54
C CYS A 308 7.87 16.10 -5.58
N PHE A 309 8.91 16.70 -5.00
CA PHE A 309 9.10 18.16 -5.04
C PHE A 309 9.18 18.69 -6.48
N TRP A 310 9.90 18.00 -7.35
CA TRP A 310 10.02 18.37 -8.76
C TRP A 310 8.68 18.25 -9.52
N LEU A 311 7.97 17.14 -9.36
CA LEU A 311 6.65 16.91 -9.98
C LEU A 311 5.61 17.93 -9.53
N VAL A 312 5.52 18.21 -8.23
CA VAL A 312 4.59 19.22 -7.68
C VAL A 312 4.91 20.61 -8.23
N ARG A 313 6.20 20.94 -8.40
CA ARG A 313 6.63 22.23 -8.96
C ARG A 313 6.27 22.34 -10.45
N LEU A 314 6.45 21.27 -11.21
CA LEU A 314 6.11 21.21 -12.63
C LEU A 314 4.59 21.29 -12.85
N GLY A 315 3.81 20.47 -12.13
CA GLY A 315 2.35 20.41 -12.29
C GLY A 315 1.62 21.69 -11.87
N LEU A 316 2.14 22.42 -10.88
CA LEU A 316 1.55 23.67 -10.41
C LEU A 316 2.17 24.93 -11.05
N ALA A 317 3.05 24.80 -12.03
CA ALA A 317 3.63 25.95 -12.73
C ALA A 317 2.58 26.70 -13.59
N PRO A 318 1.70 26.03 -14.35
CA PRO A 318 0.69 26.72 -15.19
C PRO A 318 -0.33 27.52 -14.39
N LEU A 319 -0.58 27.14 -13.13
CA LEU A 319 -1.47 27.86 -12.21
C LEU A 319 -0.96 29.28 -11.88
N ASN A 320 0.37 29.47 -11.87
CA ASN A 320 0.94 30.81 -11.74
C ASN A 320 0.66 31.68 -12.97
N LEU A 321 0.68 31.10 -14.18
CA LEU A 321 0.35 31.84 -15.41
C LEU A 321 -1.09 32.37 -15.36
N LEU A 322 -2.05 31.52 -14.96
CA LEU A 322 -3.45 31.92 -14.77
C LEU A 322 -3.57 33.02 -13.69
N THR A 323 -2.88 32.87 -12.56
CA THR A 323 -2.89 33.88 -11.49
C THR A 323 -2.35 35.23 -11.97
N VAL A 324 -1.27 35.22 -12.74
CA VAL A 324 -0.68 36.44 -13.31
C VAL A 324 -1.62 37.06 -14.34
N ALA A 325 -2.18 36.27 -15.26
CA ALA A 325 -3.12 36.77 -16.26
C ALA A 325 -4.36 37.43 -15.62
N VAL A 326 -4.90 36.82 -14.56
CA VAL A 326 -6.02 37.39 -13.80
C VAL A 326 -5.61 38.68 -13.07
N SER A 327 -4.39 38.76 -12.53
CA SER A 327 -3.92 39.97 -11.85
C SER A 327 -3.72 41.19 -12.76
N HIS A 328 -3.64 40.99 -14.08
CA HIS A 328 -3.56 42.08 -15.05
C HIS A 328 -4.94 42.62 -15.46
N ILE A 329 -6.03 41.95 -15.07
CA ILE A 329 -7.38 42.45 -15.29
C ILE A 329 -7.57 43.70 -14.45
N ASN A 330 -7.96 44.79 -15.11
CA ASN A 330 -8.20 46.08 -14.47
C ASN A 330 -9.50 46.69 -15.00
N GLU A 331 -10.01 47.74 -14.38
CA GLU A 331 -11.29 48.39 -14.77
C GLU A 331 -11.36 48.81 -16.25
N LYS A 332 -10.18 49.00 -16.87
CA LYS A 332 -10.04 49.42 -18.27
C LYS A 332 -9.76 48.27 -19.24
N ASP A 333 -9.32 47.12 -18.73
CA ASP A 333 -8.90 45.98 -19.53
C ASP A 333 -9.43 44.67 -18.94
N PHE A 334 -10.50 44.18 -19.55
CA PHE A 334 -11.18 42.93 -19.19
C PHE A 334 -10.62 41.74 -19.96
N ASN A 335 -9.49 41.87 -20.65
CA ASN A 335 -9.00 40.80 -21.50
C ASN A 335 -8.18 39.77 -20.72
N LEU A 336 -8.52 38.50 -20.88
CA LEU A 336 -7.77 37.39 -20.31
C LEU A 336 -6.70 36.96 -21.31
N ASP A 337 -5.49 37.49 -21.18
CA ASP A 337 -4.39 37.22 -22.11
C ASP A 337 -3.74 35.85 -21.84
N ILE A 338 -4.43 34.77 -22.24
CA ILE A 338 -3.92 33.41 -22.13
C ILE A 338 -4.15 32.64 -23.42
N THR A 339 -3.06 32.15 -24.01
CA THR A 339 -3.11 31.29 -25.19
C THR A 339 -3.42 29.85 -24.79
N ASP A 340 -4.39 29.20 -25.45
CA ASP A 340 -4.85 27.82 -25.16
C ASP A 340 -3.72 26.75 -25.13
N LYS A 341 -2.59 27.02 -25.80
CA LYS A 341 -1.40 26.15 -25.80
C LYS A 341 -0.62 26.13 -24.47
N GLN A 342 -0.85 27.09 -23.58
CA GLN A 342 -0.08 27.25 -22.33
C GLN A 342 -0.75 26.58 -21.12
N LEU A 343 -1.98 26.09 -21.29
CA LEU A 343 -2.79 25.54 -20.20
C LEU A 343 -2.95 24.02 -20.33
N PRO A 344 -2.76 23.27 -19.22
CA PRO A 344 -3.21 21.88 -19.10
C PRO A 344 -4.70 21.74 -19.36
N GLU A 345 -5.15 20.57 -19.82
CA GLU A 345 -6.56 20.33 -20.15
C GLU A 345 -7.51 20.59 -18.97
N GLU A 346 -7.05 20.39 -17.74
CA GLU A 346 -7.83 20.60 -16.52
C GLU A 346 -8.12 22.08 -16.25
N LEU A 347 -7.25 22.99 -16.71
CA LEU A 347 -7.39 24.43 -16.49
C LEU A 347 -8.07 25.15 -17.66
N LYS A 348 -8.16 24.53 -18.84
CA LYS A 348 -8.84 25.11 -20.01
C LYS A 348 -10.31 25.49 -19.75
N PRO A 349 -11.16 24.63 -19.14
CA PRO A 349 -12.55 24.98 -18.87
C PRO A 349 -12.69 26.20 -17.94
N ILE A 350 -11.77 26.35 -16.99
CA ILE A 350 -11.75 27.48 -16.05
C ILE A 350 -11.38 28.76 -16.79
N ALA A 351 -10.32 28.74 -17.60
CA ALA A 351 -9.90 29.89 -18.40
C ALA A 351 -10.99 30.34 -19.38
N ILE A 352 -11.66 29.39 -20.06
CA ILE A 352 -12.77 29.68 -20.97
C ILE A 352 -13.94 30.33 -20.24
N ARG A 353 -14.41 29.74 -19.12
CA ARG A 353 -15.51 30.31 -18.34
C ARG A 353 -15.17 31.71 -17.82
N LEU A 354 -13.95 31.91 -17.34
CA LEU A 354 -13.50 33.21 -16.85
C LEU A 354 -13.48 34.24 -17.99
N GLY A 355 -12.96 33.87 -19.17
CA GLY A 355 -12.98 34.72 -20.36
C GLY A 355 -14.40 35.12 -20.78
N LEU A 356 -15.34 34.17 -20.78
CA LEU A 356 -16.76 34.45 -21.06
C LEU A 356 -17.37 35.42 -20.05
N THR A 357 -17.11 35.23 -18.75
CA THR A 357 -17.64 36.14 -17.72
C THR A 357 -17.06 37.55 -17.83
N LEU A 358 -15.77 37.68 -18.20
CA LEU A 358 -15.14 38.98 -18.41
C LEU A 358 -15.69 39.70 -19.64
N ASP A 359 -15.98 38.97 -20.73
CA ASP A 359 -16.62 39.54 -21.92
C ASP A 359 -18.06 40.02 -21.62
N GLN A 360 -18.81 39.26 -20.81
CA GLN A 360 -20.13 39.69 -20.34
C GLN A 360 -20.04 40.97 -19.49
N LEU A 361 -19.08 41.03 -18.57
CA LEU A 361 -18.85 42.20 -17.72
C LEU A 361 -18.43 43.42 -18.56
N LYS A 362 -17.53 43.24 -19.53
CA LYS A 362 -17.13 44.28 -20.49
C LYS A 362 -18.32 44.84 -21.25
N LYS A 363 -19.21 43.98 -21.76
CA LYS A 363 -20.44 44.38 -22.46
C LYS A 363 -21.43 45.09 -21.54
N ALA A 364 -21.54 44.69 -20.27
CA ALA A 364 -22.39 45.38 -19.30
C ALA A 364 -21.86 46.78 -18.99
N PHE A 365 -20.56 46.90 -18.69
CA PHE A 365 -19.92 48.18 -18.38
C PHE A 365 -19.95 49.16 -19.56
N ALA A 366 -19.74 48.66 -20.79
CA ALA A 366 -19.87 49.48 -21.99
C ALA A 366 -21.30 50.03 -22.18
N ARG A 367 -22.33 49.22 -21.92
CA ARG A 367 -23.74 49.64 -21.97
C ARG A 367 -24.07 50.68 -20.92
N GLU A 368 -23.59 50.51 -19.69
CA GLU A 368 -23.77 51.47 -18.60
C GLU A 368 -23.11 52.82 -18.90
N LYS A 369 -21.87 52.79 -19.41
CA LYS A 369 -21.14 54.00 -19.82
C LYS A 369 -21.86 54.74 -20.95
N GLN A 370 -22.35 54.01 -21.95
CA GLN A 370 -23.11 54.60 -23.04
C GLN A 370 -24.41 55.23 -22.53
N ALA A 371 -25.16 54.52 -21.69
CA ALA A 371 -26.39 55.05 -21.10
C ALA A 371 -26.15 56.32 -20.28
N THR A 372 -25.07 56.39 -19.50
CA THR A 372 -24.71 57.58 -18.72
C THR A 372 -24.39 58.78 -19.62
N ALA A 373 -23.70 58.53 -20.73
CA ALA A 373 -23.41 59.57 -21.73
C ALA A 373 -24.70 60.07 -22.41
N ASP A 374 -25.58 59.15 -22.81
CA ASP A 374 -26.85 59.47 -23.46
C ASP A 374 -27.77 60.28 -22.53
N ILE A 375 -27.94 59.86 -21.27
CA ILE A 375 -28.68 60.62 -20.23
C ILE A 375 -28.14 62.05 -20.12
N SER A 376 -26.81 62.19 -20.07
CA SER A 376 -26.18 63.51 -19.93
C SER A 376 -26.44 64.42 -21.13
N HIS A 377 -26.47 63.86 -22.34
CA HIS A 377 -26.77 64.61 -23.57
C HIS A 377 -28.25 65.01 -23.65
N GLU A 378 -29.16 64.09 -23.34
CA GLU A 378 -30.60 64.30 -23.41
C GLU A 378 -31.08 65.31 -22.37
N LEU A 379 -30.49 65.35 -21.16
CA LEU A 379 -30.81 66.36 -20.15
C LEU A 379 -30.18 67.74 -20.45
N ARG A 380 -28.99 67.78 -21.06
CA ARG A 380 -28.29 69.05 -21.34
C ARG A 380 -29.03 69.92 -22.34
N THR A 381 -29.66 69.32 -23.35
CA THR A 381 -30.35 70.04 -24.42
C THR A 381 -31.53 70.89 -23.93
N PRO A 382 -32.56 70.33 -23.24
CA PRO A 382 -33.67 71.12 -22.72
C PRO A 382 -33.21 72.11 -21.63
N LEU A 383 -32.22 71.73 -20.82
CA LEU A 383 -31.64 72.64 -19.82
C LEU A 383 -31.00 73.87 -20.46
N SER A 384 -30.23 73.67 -21.54
CA SER A 384 -29.58 74.77 -22.27
C SER A 384 -30.61 75.67 -22.97
N ALA A 385 -31.65 75.08 -23.56
CA ALA A 385 -32.75 75.84 -24.16
C ALA A 385 -33.48 76.70 -23.11
N MET A 386 -33.78 76.13 -21.95
CA MET A 386 -34.43 76.84 -20.84
C MET A 386 -33.57 77.99 -20.33
N LEU A 387 -32.27 77.77 -20.14
CA LEU A 387 -31.32 78.82 -19.74
C LEU A 387 -31.23 79.93 -20.80
N ALA A 388 -31.21 79.59 -22.09
CA ALA A 388 -31.19 80.57 -23.17
C ALA A 388 -32.46 81.44 -23.20
N THR A 389 -33.63 80.82 -23.01
CA THR A 389 -34.91 81.55 -22.93
C THR A 389 -34.96 82.48 -21.71
N LEU A 390 -34.47 82.02 -20.55
CA LEU A 390 -34.36 82.85 -19.34
C LEU A 390 -33.37 84.02 -19.53
N ASP A 391 -32.18 83.77 -20.07
CA ASP A 391 -31.20 84.81 -20.39
C ASP A 391 -31.77 85.84 -21.37
N LEU A 392 -32.48 85.36 -22.39
CA LEU A 392 -33.13 86.21 -23.37
C LEU A 392 -34.19 87.09 -22.69
N ALA A 393 -35.02 86.51 -21.81
CA ALA A 393 -36.02 87.22 -21.01
C ALA A 393 -35.40 88.32 -20.12
N LEU A 394 -34.24 88.06 -19.51
CA LEU A 394 -33.56 88.99 -18.60
C LEU A 394 -32.80 90.13 -19.31
N ARG A 395 -32.33 89.92 -20.54
CA ARG A 395 -31.49 90.91 -21.25
C ARG A 395 -32.21 92.16 -21.76
N LYS A 396 -33.51 92.09 -22.02
CA LYS A 396 -34.30 93.20 -22.60
C LYS A 396 -35.71 93.22 -22.01
N THR A 397 -36.23 94.41 -21.76
CA THR A 397 -37.65 94.63 -21.43
C THR A 397 -38.53 94.22 -22.61
N ARG A 398 -39.60 93.49 -22.32
CA ARG A 398 -40.57 92.95 -23.28
C ARG A 398 -42.00 93.22 -22.83
N THR A 399 -42.97 92.95 -23.70
CA THR A 399 -44.40 93.02 -23.32
C THR A 399 -44.76 91.88 -22.37
N VAL A 400 -45.89 92.03 -21.66
CA VAL A 400 -46.38 91.00 -20.73
C VAL A 400 -46.68 89.70 -21.48
N GLU A 401 -47.22 89.80 -22.70
CA GLU A 401 -47.54 88.68 -23.58
C GLU A 401 -46.28 87.92 -24.01
N GLU A 402 -45.21 88.62 -24.39
CA GLU A 402 -43.93 87.99 -24.76
C GLU A 402 -43.28 87.26 -23.58
N TYR A 403 -43.32 87.84 -22.37
CA TYR A 403 -42.86 87.15 -21.17
C TYR A 403 -43.68 85.90 -20.86
N ARG A 404 -45.01 85.96 -21.08
CA ARG A 404 -45.88 84.81 -20.85
C ARG A 404 -45.52 83.64 -21.77
N VAL A 405 -45.31 83.90 -23.07
CA VAL A 405 -44.88 82.88 -24.03
C VAL A 405 -43.54 82.27 -23.60
N MET A 406 -42.55 83.08 -23.25
CA MET A 406 -41.24 82.59 -22.79
C MET A 406 -41.33 81.72 -21.52
N LEU A 407 -42.20 82.08 -20.58
CA LEU A 407 -42.43 81.27 -19.37
C LEU A 407 -43.18 79.98 -19.68
N GLU A 408 -44.12 80.00 -20.63
CA GLU A 408 -44.81 78.81 -21.13
C GLU A 408 -43.82 77.85 -21.80
N ASP A 409 -42.88 78.34 -22.62
CA ASP A 409 -41.79 77.55 -23.22
C ASP A 409 -40.87 76.92 -22.17
N CYS A 410 -40.52 77.68 -21.12
CA CYS A 410 -39.72 77.17 -20.01
C CYS A 410 -40.46 76.09 -19.23
N ARG A 411 -41.76 76.30 -18.96
CA ARG A 411 -42.62 75.34 -18.27
C ARG A 411 -42.76 74.05 -19.08
N GLU A 412 -42.94 74.14 -20.39
CA GLU A 412 -43.01 72.98 -21.27
C GLU A 412 -41.70 72.20 -21.25
N SER A 413 -40.56 72.89 -21.38
CA SER A 413 -39.23 72.28 -21.30
C SER A 413 -39.00 71.56 -19.96
N CYS A 414 -39.41 72.16 -18.85
CA CYS A 414 -39.32 71.57 -17.51
C CYS A 414 -40.24 70.35 -17.36
N THR A 415 -41.45 70.43 -17.90
CA THR A 415 -42.42 69.31 -17.88
C THR A 415 -41.90 68.11 -18.68
N ASN A 416 -41.28 68.35 -19.83
CA ASN A 416 -40.68 67.31 -20.65
C ASN A 416 -39.48 66.66 -19.95
N MET A 417 -38.59 67.48 -19.37
CA MET A 417 -37.45 66.97 -18.61
C MET A 417 -37.89 66.13 -17.39
N HIS A 418 -38.96 66.54 -16.70
CA HIS A 418 -39.54 65.74 -15.61
C HIS A 418 -40.04 64.37 -16.09
N LYS A 419 -40.76 64.32 -17.23
CA LYS A 419 -41.21 63.05 -17.84
C LYS A 419 -40.04 62.14 -18.19
N ASP A 420 -38.95 62.70 -18.72
CA ASP A 420 -37.77 61.90 -19.06
C ASP A 420 -37.07 61.34 -17.82
N VAL A 421 -36.96 62.11 -16.74
CA VAL A 421 -36.45 61.62 -15.44
C VAL A 421 -37.31 60.49 -14.88
N GLU A 422 -38.63 60.63 -14.90
CA GLU A 422 -39.55 59.56 -14.44
C GLU A 422 -39.38 58.28 -15.29
N ARG A 423 -39.28 58.42 -16.62
CA ARG A 423 -39.02 57.28 -17.52
C ARG A 423 -37.69 56.59 -17.21
N LEU A 424 -36.64 57.36 -16.87
CA LEU A 424 -35.35 56.81 -16.45
C LEU A 424 -35.46 56.04 -15.13
N LEU A 425 -36.16 56.60 -14.15
CA LEU A 425 -36.37 55.94 -12.85
C LEU A 425 -37.18 54.65 -13.00
N THR A 426 -38.23 54.66 -13.83
CA THR A 426 -39.00 53.46 -14.17
C THR A 426 -38.10 52.38 -14.77
N LEU A 427 -37.28 52.76 -15.75
CA LEU A 427 -36.37 51.81 -16.39
C LEU A 427 -35.32 51.25 -15.42
N ALA A 428 -34.78 52.09 -14.54
CA ALA A 428 -33.85 51.65 -13.50
C ALA A 428 -34.51 50.67 -12.50
N ARG A 429 -35.79 50.89 -12.14
CA ARG A 429 -36.55 49.96 -11.30
C ARG A 429 -36.82 48.63 -11.99
N LEU A 430 -37.14 48.66 -13.29
CA LEU A 430 -37.33 47.45 -14.10
C LEU A 430 -36.04 46.63 -14.21
N ASP A 431 -34.90 47.28 -14.45
CA ASP A 431 -33.59 46.63 -14.49
C ASP A 431 -33.19 45.97 -13.17
N ALA A 432 -33.52 46.63 -12.05
CA ALA A 432 -33.26 46.13 -10.73
C ALA A 432 -34.23 45.02 -10.30
N GLY A 433 -35.26 44.71 -11.10
CA GLY A 433 -36.35 43.82 -10.73
C GLY A 433 -37.16 44.33 -9.52
N ALA A 434 -37.12 45.65 -9.27
CA ALA A 434 -37.68 46.29 -8.09
C ALA A 434 -39.03 46.98 -8.37
N ASP A 435 -39.52 46.94 -9.61
CA ASP A 435 -40.84 47.46 -9.96
C ASP A 435 -41.94 46.47 -9.53
N PRO A 436 -42.85 46.85 -8.61
CA PRO A 436 -43.83 45.93 -8.07
C PRO A 436 -44.91 45.59 -9.10
N PHE A 437 -45.10 44.30 -9.36
CA PHE A 437 -46.21 43.79 -10.16
C PHE A 437 -47.49 43.69 -9.30
N ARG A 438 -48.55 44.41 -9.68
CA ARG A 438 -49.84 44.42 -8.97
C ARG A 438 -50.96 43.89 -9.87
N PRO A 439 -51.12 42.56 -9.96
CA PRO A 439 -52.15 41.98 -10.81
C PRO A 439 -53.54 42.20 -10.20
N GLU A 440 -54.48 42.66 -11.03
CA GLU A 440 -55.89 42.85 -10.72
C GLU A 440 -56.74 42.33 -11.90
N LEU A 441 -57.99 41.94 -11.63
CA LEU A 441 -58.94 41.56 -12.68
C LEU A 441 -59.60 42.82 -13.23
N PHE A 442 -59.46 43.10 -14.53
CA PHE A 442 -60.06 44.26 -15.18
C PHE A 442 -60.40 44.01 -16.65
N ASP A 443 -61.26 44.85 -17.22
CA ASP A 443 -61.63 44.81 -18.64
C ASP A 443 -60.57 45.51 -19.51
N LEU A 444 -59.83 44.71 -20.28
CA LEU A 444 -58.80 45.20 -21.20
C LEU A 444 -59.37 46.05 -22.33
N SER A 445 -60.59 45.75 -22.79
CA SER A 445 -61.24 46.49 -23.86
C SER A 445 -61.61 47.90 -23.41
N HIS A 446 -62.04 48.06 -22.15
CA HIS A 446 -62.24 49.37 -21.54
C HIS A 446 -60.92 50.15 -21.44
N LEU A 447 -59.85 49.52 -20.95
CA LEU A 447 -58.53 50.15 -20.84
C LEU A 447 -57.99 50.61 -22.21
N ALA A 448 -58.10 49.76 -23.23
CA ALA A 448 -57.69 50.05 -24.59
C ALA A 448 -58.49 51.22 -25.19
N SER A 449 -59.81 51.23 -25.01
CA SER A 449 -60.68 52.35 -25.42
C SER A 449 -60.26 53.66 -24.77
N ASP A 450 -59.94 53.65 -23.47
CA ASP A 450 -59.49 54.84 -22.75
C ASP A 450 -58.14 55.35 -23.26
N CYS A 451 -57.21 54.45 -23.61
CA CYS A 451 -55.93 54.84 -24.22
C CYS A 451 -56.12 55.49 -25.61
N VAL A 452 -57.05 54.96 -26.42
CA VAL A 452 -57.39 55.54 -27.73
C VAL A 452 -58.05 56.91 -27.59
N LYS A 453 -59.00 57.08 -26.66
CA LYS A 453 -59.60 58.38 -26.36
C LYS A 453 -58.56 59.39 -25.88
N MET A 454 -57.60 58.96 -25.07
CA MET A 454 -56.52 59.80 -24.56
C MET A 454 -55.63 60.35 -25.69
N LEU A 455 -55.33 59.54 -26.71
CA LEU A 455 -54.46 59.95 -27.82
C LEU A 455 -55.21 60.52 -29.05
N SER A 456 -56.53 60.46 -29.05
CA SER A 456 -57.37 61.01 -30.13
C SER A 456 -57.10 62.49 -30.44
N PRO A 457 -56.91 63.40 -29.46
CA PRO A 457 -56.59 64.80 -29.75
C PRO A 457 -55.25 64.97 -30.49
N LEU A 458 -54.24 64.18 -30.12
CA LEU A 458 -52.93 64.19 -30.77
C LEU A 458 -53.04 63.68 -32.22
N ALA A 459 -53.73 62.56 -32.42
CA ALA A 459 -53.97 61.99 -33.75
C ALA A 459 -54.73 62.98 -34.66
N GLN A 460 -55.78 63.62 -34.15
CA GLN A 460 -56.54 64.64 -34.88
C GLN A 460 -55.68 65.85 -35.26
N SER A 461 -54.83 66.34 -34.35
CA SER A 461 -53.91 67.46 -34.63
C SER A 461 -52.92 67.17 -35.75
N LYS A 462 -52.58 65.89 -35.95
CA LYS A 462 -51.68 65.40 -37.01
C LYS A 462 -52.42 64.85 -38.23
N GLY A 463 -53.76 64.90 -38.24
CA GLY A 463 -54.59 64.37 -39.32
C GLY A 463 -54.47 62.85 -39.50
N ILE A 464 -54.25 62.11 -38.42
CA ILE A 464 -54.10 60.64 -38.40
C ILE A 464 -55.40 60.02 -37.90
N GLU A 465 -55.87 58.99 -38.60
CA GLU A 465 -57.04 58.21 -38.21
C GLU A 465 -56.66 57.17 -37.15
N LEU A 466 -57.30 57.18 -35.99
CA LEU A 466 -57.04 56.24 -34.90
C LEU A 466 -58.29 55.38 -34.66
N GLN A 467 -58.18 54.08 -34.88
CA GLN A 467 -59.28 53.14 -34.76
C GLN A 467 -59.01 52.05 -33.71
N PHE A 468 -60.07 51.59 -33.07
CA PHE A 468 -60.05 50.49 -32.11
C PHE A 468 -60.98 49.38 -32.57
N GLU A 469 -60.45 48.16 -32.67
CA GLU A 469 -61.19 46.96 -33.03
C GLU A 469 -60.93 45.90 -31.96
N GLY A 470 -61.97 45.34 -31.34
CA GLY A 470 -61.74 44.34 -30.31
C GLY A 470 -63.01 43.68 -29.81
N GLU A 471 -62.85 42.52 -29.18
CA GLU A 471 -63.94 41.86 -28.46
C GLU A 471 -64.39 42.73 -27.28
N PRO A 472 -65.69 42.99 -27.11
CA PRO A 472 -66.19 43.71 -25.95
C PRO A 472 -66.04 42.87 -24.67
N ASN A 473 -65.79 43.51 -23.53
CA ASN A 473 -65.68 42.89 -22.19
C ASN A 473 -64.61 41.80 -22.09
N LEU A 474 -63.38 42.10 -22.51
CA LEU A 474 -62.26 41.16 -22.47
C LEU A 474 -61.55 41.24 -21.11
N ASP A 475 -61.97 40.41 -20.16
CA ASP A 475 -61.39 40.37 -18.82
C ASP A 475 -60.00 39.71 -18.79
N ILE A 476 -59.05 40.37 -18.13
CA ILE A 476 -57.69 39.87 -17.91
C ILE A 476 -57.27 40.05 -16.46
N HIS A 477 -56.47 39.12 -15.93
CA HIS A 477 -55.81 39.26 -14.63
C HIS A 477 -54.35 39.69 -14.83
N SER A 478 -54.08 40.99 -14.72
CA SER A 478 -52.78 41.59 -15.00
C SER A 478 -52.65 42.96 -14.33
N ASP A 479 -51.56 43.69 -14.53
CA ASP A 479 -51.40 45.03 -13.99
C ASP A 479 -51.95 46.08 -14.96
N PRO A 480 -53.08 46.75 -14.64
CA PRO A 480 -53.70 47.72 -15.53
C PRO A 480 -52.81 48.95 -15.74
N GLY A 481 -52.00 49.32 -14.76
CA GLY A 481 -51.07 50.45 -14.85
C GLY A 481 -49.98 50.18 -15.87
N LYS A 482 -49.35 49.01 -15.82
CA LYS A 482 -48.28 48.64 -16.75
C LYS A 482 -48.80 48.46 -18.18
N LEU A 483 -49.96 47.81 -18.34
CA LEU A 483 -50.59 47.66 -19.65
C LEU A 483 -51.01 49.01 -20.25
N LYS A 484 -51.50 49.95 -19.43
CA LYS A 484 -51.78 51.31 -19.88
C LYS A 484 -50.53 51.99 -20.42
N GLU A 485 -49.40 51.92 -19.71
CA GLU A 485 -48.15 52.53 -20.16
C GLU A 485 -47.62 51.88 -21.45
N ILE A 486 -47.76 50.56 -21.59
CA ILE A 486 -47.45 49.85 -22.83
C ILE A 486 -48.27 50.41 -23.99
N LEU A 487 -49.60 50.43 -23.85
CA LEU A 487 -50.52 50.87 -24.91
C LEU A 487 -50.29 52.33 -25.28
N VAL A 488 -50.18 53.21 -24.29
CA VAL A 488 -49.92 54.64 -24.52
C VAL A 488 -48.60 54.84 -25.26
N ASN A 489 -47.53 54.13 -24.90
CA ASN A 489 -46.25 54.26 -25.60
C ASN A 489 -46.31 53.76 -27.05
N LEU A 490 -46.95 52.61 -27.29
CA LEU A 490 -47.09 52.06 -28.65
C LEU A 490 -47.96 52.95 -29.53
N LEU A 491 -49.13 53.36 -29.05
CA LEU A 491 -50.04 54.23 -29.78
C LEU A 491 -49.42 55.62 -30.03
N HIS A 492 -48.72 56.17 -29.04
CA HIS A 492 -48.01 57.44 -29.23
C HIS A 492 -46.93 57.33 -30.30
N ASN A 493 -46.16 56.24 -30.34
CA ASN A 493 -45.18 56.00 -31.40
C ASN A 493 -45.85 55.85 -32.78
N ALA A 494 -46.95 55.10 -32.85
CA ALA A 494 -47.73 54.89 -34.07
C ALA A 494 -48.28 56.20 -34.64
N VAL A 495 -48.66 57.16 -33.79
CA VAL A 495 -49.11 58.51 -34.20
C VAL A 495 -47.91 59.41 -34.53
N GLN A 496 -46.85 59.39 -33.72
CA GLN A 496 -45.71 60.30 -33.86
C GLN A 496 -44.89 60.03 -35.14
N TYR A 497 -44.69 58.76 -35.49
CA TYR A 497 -43.89 58.34 -36.65
C TYR A 497 -44.74 57.98 -37.86
N ASN A 498 -46.01 58.38 -37.86
CA ASN A 498 -46.88 58.17 -39.00
C ASN A 498 -46.59 59.15 -40.15
N LYS A 499 -47.14 58.84 -41.31
CA LYS A 499 -47.22 59.77 -42.44
C LYS A 499 -48.45 60.69 -42.30
N PRO A 500 -48.43 61.89 -42.91
CA PRO A 500 -49.63 62.72 -42.98
C PRO A 500 -50.81 61.94 -43.59
N SER A 501 -52.00 62.08 -43.03
CA SER A 501 -53.19 61.31 -43.45
C SER A 501 -53.03 59.79 -43.32
N GLY A 502 -52.15 59.33 -42.43
CA GLY A 502 -52.00 57.93 -42.07
C GLY A 502 -53.10 57.41 -41.15
N SER A 503 -53.02 56.14 -40.81
CA SER A 503 -53.93 55.45 -39.91
C SER A 503 -53.17 54.60 -38.89
N VAL A 504 -53.81 54.39 -37.74
CA VAL A 504 -53.36 53.55 -36.64
C VAL A 504 -54.52 52.69 -36.18
N PHE A 505 -54.30 51.38 -36.09
CA PHE A 505 -55.28 50.40 -35.61
C PHE A 505 -54.78 49.76 -34.31
N LEU A 506 -55.63 49.79 -33.28
CA LEU A 506 -55.47 48.98 -32.07
C LEU A 506 -56.43 47.80 -32.13
N ARG A 507 -55.89 46.57 -32.21
CA ARG A 507 -56.69 45.34 -32.24
C ARG A 507 -56.52 44.51 -30.97
N LEU A 508 -57.63 44.02 -30.44
CA LEU A 508 -57.65 43.01 -29.36
C LEU A 508 -58.30 41.73 -29.85
N SER A 509 -57.65 40.59 -29.63
CA SER A 509 -58.24 39.28 -29.93
C SER A 509 -57.94 38.27 -28.83
N SER A 510 -58.93 37.42 -28.53
CA SER A 510 -58.76 36.29 -27.61
C SER A 510 -58.42 35.02 -28.39
N ARG A 511 -57.41 34.28 -27.93
CA ARG A 511 -57.05 32.95 -28.45
C ARG A 511 -56.99 31.93 -27.31
N PRO A 512 -57.12 30.62 -27.58
CA PRO A 512 -56.96 29.61 -26.55
C PRO A 512 -55.62 29.78 -25.80
N GLY A 513 -55.69 30.15 -24.52
CA GLY A 513 -54.52 30.34 -23.64
C GLY A 513 -53.76 31.67 -23.79
N SER A 514 -54.22 32.62 -24.63
CA SER A 514 -53.55 33.92 -24.76
C SER A 514 -54.47 35.05 -25.22
N ILE A 515 -54.15 36.27 -24.81
CA ILE A 515 -54.75 37.51 -25.32
C ILE A 515 -53.72 38.20 -26.19
N ILE A 516 -54.13 38.64 -27.38
CA ILE A 516 -53.26 39.31 -28.34
C ILE A 516 -53.69 40.77 -28.47
N ILE A 517 -52.72 41.67 -28.31
CA ILE A 517 -52.85 43.10 -28.54
C ILE A 517 -51.98 43.47 -29.75
N GLU A 518 -52.55 44.08 -30.77
CA GLU A 518 -51.83 44.53 -31.96
C GLU A 518 -51.98 46.04 -32.13
N VAL A 519 -50.88 46.75 -32.27
CA VAL A 519 -50.84 48.18 -32.64
C VAL A 519 -50.18 48.28 -34.01
N GLU A 520 -50.97 48.58 -35.03
CA GLU A 520 -50.53 48.70 -36.41
C GLU A 520 -50.61 50.15 -36.89
N ASP A 521 -49.55 50.65 -37.51
CA ASP A 521 -49.47 51.94 -38.19
C ASP A 521 -49.09 51.75 -39.67
N ASN A 522 -49.50 52.68 -40.53
CA ASN A 522 -49.10 52.74 -41.93
C ASN A 522 -48.04 53.83 -42.21
N GLY A 523 -47.21 54.12 -41.21
CA GLY A 523 -46.24 55.20 -41.18
C GLY A 523 -44.96 54.94 -41.97
N ILE A 524 -43.86 55.53 -41.50
CA ILE A 524 -42.56 55.45 -42.19
C ILE A 524 -41.90 54.06 -42.13
N GLY A 525 -42.35 53.20 -41.22
CA GLY A 525 -41.78 51.86 -41.01
C GLY A 525 -40.34 51.86 -40.47
N ILE A 526 -39.84 50.65 -40.21
CA ILE A 526 -38.55 50.39 -39.56
C ILE A 526 -37.74 49.43 -40.45
N GLU A 527 -36.52 49.86 -40.78
CA GLU A 527 -35.57 49.04 -41.53
C GLU A 527 -35.24 47.73 -40.79
N ALA A 528 -35.10 46.61 -41.53
CA ALA A 528 -34.86 45.29 -40.96
C ALA A 528 -33.59 45.24 -40.06
N SER A 529 -32.54 45.98 -40.43
CA SER A 529 -31.29 46.07 -39.67
C SER A 529 -31.47 46.73 -38.29
N LYS A 530 -32.53 47.51 -38.09
CA LYS A 530 -32.78 48.31 -36.87
C LYS A 530 -33.83 47.69 -35.95
N LYS A 531 -34.64 46.72 -36.41
CA LYS A 531 -35.75 46.11 -35.64
C LYS A 531 -35.36 45.58 -34.26
N ASN A 532 -34.19 44.97 -34.12
CA ASN A 532 -33.75 44.43 -32.83
C ASN A 532 -33.25 45.51 -31.87
N ARG A 533 -32.86 46.67 -32.41
CA ARG A 533 -32.26 47.77 -31.65
C ARG A 533 -33.26 48.81 -31.17
N ILE A 534 -34.49 48.83 -31.71
CA ILE A 534 -35.53 49.79 -31.29
C ILE A 534 -35.94 49.68 -29.82
N PHE A 535 -35.65 48.53 -29.19
CA PHE A 535 -35.87 48.30 -27.77
C PHE A 535 -34.63 48.63 -26.90
N GLU A 536 -33.52 49.03 -27.51
CA GLU A 536 -32.35 49.58 -26.80
C GLU A 536 -32.68 50.98 -26.26
N ARG A 537 -32.07 51.34 -25.13
CA ARG A 537 -32.29 52.64 -24.48
C ARG A 537 -31.71 53.75 -25.34
N PHE A 538 -32.41 54.88 -25.40
CA PHE A 538 -32.00 56.06 -26.17
C PHE A 538 -31.81 55.80 -27.68
N PHE A 539 -32.17 54.61 -28.17
CA PHE A 539 -32.01 54.29 -29.58
C PHE A 539 -33.08 55.01 -30.39
N ARG A 540 -32.62 55.74 -31.42
CA ARG A 540 -33.47 56.44 -32.38
C ARG A 540 -32.99 56.12 -33.79
N VAL A 541 -33.94 55.84 -34.70
CA VAL A 541 -33.66 55.42 -36.07
C VAL A 541 -32.95 56.52 -36.88
N ASP A 542 -33.29 57.79 -36.64
CA ASP A 542 -32.67 58.99 -37.24
C ASP A 542 -32.50 60.10 -36.19
N ALA A 543 -31.26 60.43 -35.82
CA ALA A 543 -30.97 61.51 -34.86
C ALA A 543 -31.07 62.93 -35.46
N SER A 544 -31.03 63.04 -36.79
CA SER A 544 -30.89 64.31 -37.53
C SER A 544 -32.20 65.01 -37.91
N ARG A 545 -33.37 64.37 -37.73
CA ARG A 545 -34.69 64.98 -38.01
C ARG A 545 -35.25 65.85 -36.86
N SER A 546 -34.42 66.17 -35.88
CA SER A 546 -34.79 66.70 -34.56
C SER A 546 -34.72 68.23 -34.46
N HIS A 547 -35.34 68.97 -35.38
CA HIS A 547 -35.46 70.44 -35.25
C HIS A 547 -36.89 70.94 -35.02
N GLY A 548 -37.84 70.04 -34.69
CA GLY A 548 -39.23 70.41 -34.39
C GLY A 548 -39.82 69.75 -33.15
N ASP A 549 -39.69 68.43 -32.99
CA ASP A 549 -40.37 67.68 -31.91
C ASP A 549 -39.33 67.08 -30.93
N SER A 550 -39.03 67.81 -29.84
CA SER A 550 -38.06 67.47 -28.79
C SER A 550 -38.57 66.45 -27.75
N THR A 551 -39.71 65.80 -27.99
CA THR A 551 -40.51 65.18 -26.92
C THR A 551 -40.22 63.70 -26.62
N ASN A 552 -39.35 63.03 -27.40
CA ASN A 552 -39.12 61.58 -27.27
C ASN A 552 -37.64 61.18 -27.14
N CYS A 553 -37.23 60.92 -25.90
CA CYS A 553 -35.89 60.45 -25.47
C CYS A 553 -35.52 59.01 -25.93
N GLY A 554 -36.35 58.34 -26.75
CA GLY A 554 -36.08 56.95 -27.18
C GLY A 554 -36.21 55.89 -26.07
N LEU A 555 -36.81 56.25 -24.93
CA LEU A 555 -37.01 55.34 -23.78
C LEU A 555 -38.32 54.54 -23.83
N GLY A 556 -39.31 54.99 -24.61
CA GLY A 556 -40.66 54.43 -24.59
C GLY A 556 -40.71 52.94 -24.96
N LEU A 557 -40.02 52.53 -26.03
CA LEU A 557 -39.99 51.11 -26.45
C LEU A 557 -39.16 50.23 -25.50
N ALA A 558 -38.14 50.78 -24.84
CA ALA A 558 -37.39 50.07 -23.80
C ALA A 558 -38.28 49.79 -22.57
N ILE A 559 -39.14 50.73 -22.19
CA ILE A 559 -40.14 50.55 -21.13
C ILE A 559 -41.19 49.51 -21.54
N VAL A 560 -41.69 49.57 -22.78
CA VAL A 560 -42.62 48.55 -23.31
C VAL A 560 -42.02 47.15 -23.20
N LYS A 561 -40.75 46.99 -23.58
CA LYS A 561 -40.04 45.72 -23.45
C LYS A 561 -39.92 45.28 -21.99
N GLY A 562 -39.49 46.17 -21.09
CA GLY A 562 -39.33 45.83 -19.67
C GLY A 562 -40.64 45.44 -19.00
N TYR A 563 -41.75 46.11 -19.33
CA TYR A 563 -43.07 45.69 -18.83
C TYR A 563 -43.59 44.43 -19.49
N ALA A 564 -43.38 44.22 -20.79
CA ALA A 564 -43.75 42.97 -21.43
C ALA A 564 -43.03 41.78 -20.75
N GLU A 565 -41.74 41.92 -20.46
CA GLU A 565 -40.97 40.93 -19.69
C GLU A 565 -41.51 40.74 -18.27
N LEU A 566 -41.82 41.83 -17.54
CA LEU A 566 -42.41 41.78 -16.19
C LEU A 566 -43.77 41.06 -16.18
N LEU A 567 -44.59 41.26 -17.23
CA LEU A 567 -45.90 40.64 -17.39
C LEU A 567 -45.84 39.21 -17.94
N GLY A 568 -44.65 38.70 -18.29
CA GLY A 568 -44.49 37.42 -18.98
C GLY A 568 -45.10 37.40 -20.39
N ALA A 569 -45.23 38.57 -21.03
CA ALA A 569 -45.81 38.75 -22.35
C ALA A 569 -44.77 38.59 -23.46
N GLY A 570 -45.15 37.95 -24.56
CA GLY A 570 -44.36 37.95 -25.79
C GLY A 570 -44.49 39.29 -26.53
N LEU A 571 -43.39 39.84 -27.05
CA LEU A 571 -43.37 41.08 -27.83
C LEU A 571 -42.76 40.82 -29.21
N GLU A 572 -43.55 41.06 -30.26
CA GLU A 572 -43.16 40.86 -31.66
C GLU A 572 -43.30 42.17 -32.45
N VAL A 573 -42.43 42.40 -33.42
CA VAL A 573 -42.51 43.57 -34.31
C VAL A 573 -42.38 43.13 -35.77
N THR A 574 -43.38 43.49 -36.58
CA THR A 574 -43.36 43.34 -38.03
C THR A 574 -43.38 44.73 -38.65
N SER A 575 -42.44 45.05 -39.51
CA SER A 575 -42.38 46.38 -40.13
C SER A 575 -41.62 46.34 -41.44
N GLU A 576 -42.00 47.20 -42.37
CA GLU A 576 -41.33 47.40 -43.65
C GLU A 576 -41.22 48.91 -43.92
N LEU A 577 -40.04 49.34 -44.40
CA LEU A 577 -39.76 50.75 -44.62
C LEU A 577 -40.75 51.32 -45.66
N GLY A 578 -41.44 52.40 -45.29
CA GLY A 578 -42.46 53.06 -46.09
C GLY A 578 -43.86 52.43 -46.05
N GLN A 579 -44.02 51.25 -45.45
CA GLN A 579 -45.31 50.56 -45.32
C GLN A 579 -45.93 50.70 -43.93
N GLY A 580 -45.09 50.86 -42.90
CA GLY A 580 -45.52 51.02 -41.51
C GLY A 580 -44.99 49.94 -40.57
N SER A 581 -45.54 49.87 -39.36
CA SER A 581 -45.12 48.93 -38.32
C SER A 581 -46.30 48.33 -37.59
N MET A 582 -46.15 47.08 -37.16
CA MET A 582 -47.11 46.37 -36.33
C MET A 582 -46.36 45.81 -35.12
N PHE A 583 -46.76 46.25 -33.94
CA PHE A 583 -46.30 45.73 -32.65
C PHE A 583 -47.37 44.80 -32.10
N LYS A 584 -46.97 43.58 -31.76
CA LYS A 584 -47.86 42.54 -31.24
C LYS A 584 -47.40 42.09 -29.86
N ILE A 585 -48.32 42.14 -28.91
CA ILE A 585 -48.12 41.70 -27.53
C ILE A 585 -48.99 40.48 -27.29
N VAL A 586 -48.39 39.39 -26.83
CA VAL A 586 -49.06 38.13 -26.53
C VAL A 586 -49.02 37.94 -25.02
N LEU A 587 -50.14 38.20 -24.36
CA LEU A 587 -50.31 38.01 -22.93
C LEU A 587 -50.78 36.57 -22.66
N PRO A 588 -50.18 35.85 -21.69
CA PRO A 588 -50.73 34.57 -21.27
C PRO A 588 -52.09 34.80 -20.62
N ALA A 589 -53.15 34.17 -21.15
CA ALA A 589 -54.44 34.21 -20.50
C ALA A 589 -54.40 33.21 -19.32
N PRO A 590 -54.76 33.61 -18.09
CA PRO A 590 -54.78 32.66 -16.99
C PRO A 590 -55.79 31.55 -17.29
N LEU A 591 -55.29 30.32 -17.44
CA LEU A 591 -56.09 29.12 -17.31
C LEU A 591 -56.50 29.01 -15.84
N ASN A 592 -57.71 29.45 -15.56
CA ASN A 592 -58.47 29.17 -14.33
C ASN A 592 -58.06 29.96 -13.07
N LYS A 593 -59.06 30.44 -12.33
CA LYS A 593 -58.94 31.24 -11.08
C LYS A 593 -58.15 30.55 -9.96
N GLU A 594 -57.90 29.25 -10.05
CA GLU A 594 -57.28 28.44 -8.99
C GLU A 594 -55.77 28.21 -9.19
N ALA A 595 -55.22 28.38 -10.40
CA ALA A 595 -53.83 27.99 -10.69
C ALA A 595 -52.77 29.04 -10.26
N PHE A 596 -53.14 30.32 -10.17
CA PHE A 596 -52.18 31.39 -9.84
C PHE A 596 -51.95 31.59 -8.33
N ALA A 597 -52.86 31.12 -7.47
CA ALA A 597 -52.67 31.15 -6.01
C ALA A 597 -51.48 30.29 -5.55
N ALA A 598 -51.01 29.35 -6.38
CA ALA A 598 -49.86 28.50 -6.10
C ALA A 598 -48.51 29.06 -6.60
N SER A 599 -48.49 30.16 -7.37
CA SER A 599 -47.25 30.74 -7.94
C SER A 599 -46.75 32.00 -7.20
N ALA A 600 -47.47 32.45 -6.17
CA ALA A 600 -47.17 33.68 -5.41
C ALA A 600 -46.60 33.42 -4.00
N VAL A 601 -45.90 32.29 -3.82
CA VAL A 601 -45.05 31.94 -2.66
C VAL A 601 -43.66 31.60 -3.19
#